data_AF-A0A7J6V7Z4-F1
#
_entry.id   AF-A0A7J6V7Z4-F1
#
_cell.length_a   1.000
_cell.length_b   1.000
_cell.length_c   1.000
_cell.angle_alpha   90.00
_cell.angle_beta   90.00
_cell.angle_gamma   90.00
#
_symmetry.space_group_name_H-M   'P 1'
#
loop_
_entity.id
_entity.type
_entity.pdbx_description
1 polymer ?
#
loop_
_entity_poly.entity_id
_entity_poly.type
_entity_poly.pdbx_seq_one_letter_code
_entity_poly.pdbx_strand_id
1 'polypeptide(L)'
;MDVDKLAFTGSTETGKLILEMASKSNLKPVTLELGGKSPFIVCEDADIDKAVELAHFALFFNQGQCCCAGSRTFVHERVYDEFLEKSKARAVRRVVGDPFKKGVEQGPQIDSEQFEKIMKYIKSGVESGATLETGGERFGSKGYFIQPTVFSNVQ
;
A
#
# COMPACT_ATOMS: atom_id res chain seq x y z
N MET A 1 36.68 -12.18 6.58
CA MET A 1 35.31 -11.75 6.20
C MET A 1 35.19 -10.34 6.76
N ASP A 2 35.21 -9.35 5.87
CA ASP A 2 35.73 -8.01 6.18
C ASP A 2 34.61 -6.96 6.26
N VAL A 3 33.36 -7.44 6.44
CA VAL A 3 32.18 -6.59 6.63
C VAL A 3 31.77 -6.64 8.09
N ASP A 4 31.80 -5.48 8.74
CA ASP A 4 31.59 -5.37 10.20
C ASP A 4 30.14 -5.20 10.61
N LYS A 5 29.27 -4.66 9.74
CA LYS A 5 27.85 -4.41 10.03
C LYS A 5 26.99 -4.52 8.77
N LEU A 6 25.75 -4.97 8.93
CA LEU A 6 24.70 -4.85 7.92
C LEU A 6 23.57 -3.93 8.39
N ALA A 7 23.06 -3.13 7.45
CA ALA A 7 21.80 -2.42 7.56
C ALA A 7 20.98 -2.75 6.30
N PHE A 8 19.76 -3.22 6.48
CA PHE A 8 18.91 -3.67 5.39
C PHE A 8 17.49 -3.13 5.52
N THR A 9 16.94 -2.67 4.41
CA THR A 9 15.54 -2.28 4.27
C THR A 9 14.90 -3.09 3.15
N GLY A 10 13.80 -3.78 3.43
CA GLY A 10 13.14 -4.62 2.43
C GLY A 10 12.10 -5.56 2.99
N SER A 11 11.92 -6.72 2.35
CA SER A 11 10.91 -7.69 2.78
C SER A 11 11.29 -8.38 4.09
N THR A 12 10.28 -8.73 4.90
CA THR A 12 10.49 -9.50 6.13
C THR A 12 11.14 -10.86 5.87
N GLU A 13 10.82 -11.49 4.73
CA GLU A 13 11.41 -12.77 4.32
C GLU A 13 12.92 -12.64 4.08
N THR A 14 13.33 -11.66 3.28
CA THR A 14 14.77 -11.40 3.02
C THR A 14 15.50 -10.95 4.28
N GLY A 15 14.87 -10.14 5.14
CA GLY A 15 15.44 -9.72 6.42
C GLY A 15 15.81 -10.88 7.33
N LYS A 16 14.96 -11.92 7.40
CA LYS A 16 15.25 -13.15 8.15
C LYS A 16 16.49 -13.87 7.62
N LEU A 17 16.62 -13.99 6.29
CA LEU A 17 17.79 -14.60 5.65
C LEU A 17 19.07 -13.83 5.94
N ILE A 18 19.02 -12.50 5.91
CA ILE A 18 20.17 -11.63 6.23
C ILE A 18 20.64 -11.85 7.66
N LEU A 19 19.70 -11.91 8.62
CA LEU A 19 20.03 -12.16 10.01
C LEU A 19 20.65 -13.56 10.21
N GLU A 20 20.11 -14.58 9.53
CA GLU A 20 20.65 -15.94 9.57
C GLU A 20 22.08 -16.00 9.01
N MET A 21 22.33 -15.38 7.85
CA MET A 21 23.66 -15.33 7.23
C MET A 21 24.66 -14.54 8.07
N ALA A 22 24.24 -13.44 8.71
CA ALA A 22 25.08 -12.71 9.65
C ALA A 22 25.47 -13.59 10.86
N SER A 23 24.52 -14.35 11.41
CA SER A 23 24.75 -15.30 12.49
C SER A 23 25.74 -16.40 12.11
N LYS A 24 25.57 -17.01 10.93
CA LYS A 24 26.41 -18.10 10.43
C LYS A 24 27.83 -17.67 10.02
N SER A 25 28.09 -16.38 9.89
CA SER A 25 29.36 -15.85 9.39
C SER A 25 30.27 -15.38 10.53
N ASN A 26 30.25 -14.08 10.84
CA ASN A 26 31.13 -13.45 11.82
C ASN A 26 30.36 -12.74 12.95
N LEU A 27 29.07 -13.07 13.12
CA LEU A 27 28.19 -12.45 14.12
C LEU A 27 28.11 -10.92 13.99
N LYS A 28 28.29 -10.39 12.78
CA LYS A 28 28.18 -8.94 12.51
C LYS A 28 26.82 -8.39 12.98
N PRO A 29 26.76 -7.24 13.65
CA PRO A 29 25.50 -6.60 14.00
C PRO A 29 24.64 -6.31 12.77
N VAL A 30 23.32 -6.47 12.92
CA VAL A 30 22.33 -6.25 11.85
C VAL A 30 21.25 -5.29 12.32
N THR A 31 20.89 -4.33 11.47
CA THR A 31 19.68 -3.50 11.62
C THR A 31 18.74 -3.77 10.45
N LEU A 32 17.45 -3.98 10.74
CA LEU A 32 16.44 -4.37 9.74
C LEU A 32 15.24 -3.41 9.80
N GLU A 33 14.91 -2.78 8.68
CA GLU A 33 13.67 -2.06 8.44
C GLU A 33 12.81 -2.86 7.46
N LEU A 34 11.72 -3.44 7.95
CA LEU A 34 10.97 -4.46 7.21
C LEU A 34 9.59 -3.95 6.78
N GLY A 35 8.77 -4.84 6.22
CA GLY A 35 7.41 -4.49 5.79
C GLY A 35 6.49 -4.14 6.96
N GLY A 36 5.39 -3.46 6.65
CA GLY A 36 4.36 -3.07 7.61
C GLY A 36 2.93 -3.36 7.11
N LYS A 37 1.97 -3.27 8.03
CA LYS A 37 0.53 -3.29 7.74
C LYS A 37 -0.16 -2.21 8.58
N SER A 38 0.31 -0.97 8.40
CA SER A 38 0.04 0.15 9.29
C SER A 38 -1.44 0.54 9.30
N PRO A 39 -2.05 0.71 10.49
CA PRO A 39 -3.42 1.21 10.61
C PRO A 39 -3.49 2.73 10.43
N PHE A 40 -4.61 3.22 9.93
CA PHE A 40 -5.03 4.63 9.94
C PHE A 40 -6.39 4.70 10.64
N ILE A 41 -6.53 5.50 11.69
CA ILE A 41 -7.74 5.52 12.53
C ILE A 41 -8.45 6.87 12.38
N VAL A 42 -9.71 6.84 11.99
CA VAL A 42 -10.60 8.01 11.86
C VAL A 42 -11.62 7.99 13.00
N CYS A 43 -11.49 8.93 13.92
CA CYS A 43 -12.38 9.09 15.08
C CYS A 43 -13.71 9.76 14.70
N GLU A 44 -14.69 9.72 15.61
CA GLU A 44 -16.04 10.28 15.37
C GLU A 44 -16.06 11.80 15.14
N ASP A 45 -15.07 12.52 15.68
CA ASP A 45 -14.94 13.97 15.66
C ASP A 45 -14.00 14.46 14.54
N ALA A 46 -13.54 13.56 13.68
CA ALA A 46 -12.64 13.90 12.58
C ALA A 46 -13.36 14.75 11.52
N ASP A 47 -12.64 15.73 10.98
CA ASP A 47 -12.99 16.38 9.72
C ASP A 47 -12.89 15.34 8.59
N ILE A 48 -14.02 14.94 8.02
CA ILE A 48 -14.10 13.83 7.06
C ILE A 48 -13.42 14.16 5.73
N ASP A 49 -13.55 15.40 5.24
CA ASP A 49 -12.89 15.79 3.99
C ASP A 49 -11.37 15.73 4.14
N LYS A 50 -10.86 16.23 5.27
CA LYS A 50 -9.42 16.13 5.58
C LYS A 50 -8.97 14.70 5.84
N ALA A 51 -9.77 13.91 6.54
CA ALA A 51 -9.46 12.52 6.84
C ALA A 51 -9.35 11.67 5.58
N VAL A 52 -10.23 11.89 4.59
CA VAL A 52 -10.18 11.20 3.29
C VAL A 52 -8.89 11.54 2.56
N GLU A 53 -8.54 12.83 2.43
CA GLU A 53 -7.30 13.20 1.74
C GLU A 53 -6.05 12.62 2.44
N LEU A 54 -6.01 12.64 3.77
CA LEU A 54 -4.90 12.06 4.53
C LEU A 54 -4.82 10.54 4.39
N ALA A 55 -5.94 9.83 4.43
CA ALA A 55 -5.98 8.38 4.24
C ALA A 55 -5.54 8.00 2.81
N HIS A 56 -5.97 8.76 1.81
CA HIS A 56 -5.58 8.57 0.41
C HIS A 56 -4.10 8.83 0.19
N PHE A 57 -3.55 9.87 0.82
CA PHE A 57 -2.12 10.12 0.82
C PHE A 57 -1.38 8.96 1.51
N ALA A 58 -1.81 8.57 2.71
CA ALA A 58 -1.16 7.53 3.49
C ALA A 58 -1.12 6.17 2.78
N LEU A 59 -2.15 5.82 2.01
CA LEU A 59 -2.19 4.55 1.28
C LEU A 59 -1.53 4.64 -0.10
N PHE A 60 -1.93 5.61 -0.91
CA PHE A 60 -1.61 5.59 -2.33
C PHE A 60 -0.39 6.45 -2.71
N PHE A 61 0.30 7.06 -1.73
CA PHE A 61 1.61 7.68 -1.98
C PHE A 61 2.57 6.64 -2.58
N ASN A 62 3.34 7.04 -3.60
CA ASN A 62 4.25 6.17 -4.35
C ASN A 62 3.59 4.86 -4.85
N GLN A 63 2.36 4.93 -5.35
CA GLN A 63 1.55 3.77 -5.78
C GLN A 63 1.32 2.72 -4.68
N GLY A 64 1.46 3.10 -3.41
CA GLY A 64 1.38 2.19 -2.26
C GLY A 64 2.66 1.39 -1.99
N GLN A 65 3.74 1.65 -2.74
CA GLN A 65 5.05 1.01 -2.55
C GLN A 65 5.82 1.75 -1.44
N CYS A 66 5.28 1.69 -0.22
CA CYS A 66 5.81 2.36 0.96
C CYS A 66 5.64 1.45 2.19
N CYS A 67 6.71 1.24 2.97
CA CYS A 67 6.70 0.34 4.14
C CYS A 67 5.71 0.78 5.23
N CYS A 68 5.45 2.09 5.35
CA CYS A 68 4.53 2.67 6.32
C CYS A 68 3.15 3.00 5.73
N ALA A 69 2.78 2.47 4.57
CA ALA A 69 1.48 2.73 3.95
C ALA A 69 0.30 2.43 4.89
N GLY A 70 -0.66 3.37 4.95
CA GLY A 70 -1.91 3.30 5.72
C GLY A 70 -2.88 2.27 5.16
N SER A 71 -2.48 1.01 5.22
CA SER A 71 -3.09 -0.11 4.49
C SER A 71 -4.28 -0.78 5.19
N ARG A 72 -4.67 -0.28 6.36
CA ARG A 72 -5.90 -0.63 7.07
C ARG A 72 -6.50 0.63 7.66
N THR A 73 -7.61 1.10 7.09
CA THR A 73 -8.28 2.30 7.58
C THR A 73 -9.46 1.89 8.44
N PHE A 74 -9.39 2.17 9.74
CA PHE A 74 -10.48 1.97 10.69
C PHE A 74 -11.23 3.28 10.85
N VAL A 75 -12.53 3.26 10.58
CA VAL A 75 -13.36 4.46 10.60
C VAL A 75 -14.47 4.25 11.62
N HIS A 76 -14.69 5.24 12.48
CA HIS A 76 -15.74 5.21 13.45
C HIS A 76 -17.12 5.08 12.76
N GLU A 77 -17.98 4.20 13.27
CA GLU A 77 -19.26 3.81 12.64
C GLU A 77 -20.14 5.02 12.26
N ARG A 78 -20.17 6.06 13.10
CA ARG A 78 -20.97 7.28 12.90
C ARG A 78 -20.60 8.07 11.63
N VAL A 79 -19.38 7.93 11.14
CA VAL A 79 -18.83 8.68 10.00
C VAL A 79 -18.39 7.76 8.86
N TYR A 80 -18.63 6.45 8.99
CA TYR A 80 -18.17 5.43 8.06
C TYR A 80 -18.73 5.62 6.65
N ASP A 81 -20.05 5.75 6.52
CA ASP A 81 -20.72 5.83 5.22
C ASP A 81 -20.27 7.07 4.43
N GLU A 82 -20.21 8.23 5.09
CA GLU A 82 -19.74 9.47 4.47
C GLU A 82 -18.27 9.37 4.04
N PHE A 83 -17.41 8.84 4.91
CA PHE A 83 -16.00 8.62 4.60
C PHE A 83 -15.84 7.67 3.41
N LEU A 84 -16.61 6.58 3.37
CA LEU A 84 -16.53 5.58 2.31
C LEU A 84 -16.93 6.17 0.95
N GLU A 85 -18.04 6.89 0.90
CA GLU A 85 -18.51 7.56 -0.32
C GLU A 85 -17.46 8.54 -0.86
N LYS A 86 -16.95 9.42 0.00
CA LYS A 86 -15.93 10.41 -0.35
C LYS A 86 -14.62 9.74 -0.75
N SER A 87 -14.21 8.69 -0.05
CA SER A 87 -13.00 7.92 -0.36
C SER A 87 -13.08 7.26 -1.75
N LYS A 88 -14.21 6.63 -2.06
CA LYS A 88 -14.48 6.06 -3.40
C LYS A 88 -14.41 7.15 -4.47
N ALA A 89 -15.10 8.27 -4.27
CA ALA A 89 -15.08 9.38 -5.22
C ALA A 89 -13.66 9.94 -5.44
N ARG A 90 -12.85 10.04 -4.39
CA ARG A 90 -11.46 10.51 -4.47
C ARG A 90 -10.55 9.53 -5.21
N ALA A 91 -10.74 8.22 -5.01
CA ALA A 91 -10.00 7.17 -5.72
C ALA A 91 -10.29 7.20 -7.23
N VAL A 92 -11.56 7.35 -7.62
CA VAL A 92 -11.97 7.45 -9.04
C VAL A 92 -11.36 8.66 -9.74
N ARG A 93 -11.26 9.80 -9.04
CA ARG A 93 -10.71 11.04 -9.61
C ARG A 93 -9.19 11.05 -9.76
N ARG A 94 -8.49 10.12 -9.13
CA ARG A 94 -7.03 10.08 -9.13
C ARG A 94 -6.49 9.81 -10.54
N VAL A 95 -5.64 10.70 -11.02
CA VAL A 95 -5.08 10.61 -12.39
C VAL A 95 -3.95 9.58 -12.46
N VAL A 96 -4.21 8.42 -13.08
CA VAL A 96 -3.20 7.39 -13.35
C VAL A 96 -2.58 7.58 -14.73
N GLY A 97 -1.25 7.54 -14.84
CA GLY A 97 -0.59 7.70 -16.13
C GLY A 97 0.93 7.81 -16.07
N ASP A 98 1.51 8.29 -17.17
CA ASP A 98 2.95 8.49 -17.30
C ASP A 98 3.48 9.47 -16.23
N PRO A 99 4.41 9.03 -15.35
CA PRO A 99 4.89 9.85 -14.23
C PRO A 99 5.64 11.12 -14.67
N PHE A 100 6.04 11.24 -15.94
CA PHE A 100 6.66 12.46 -16.47
C PHE A 100 5.65 13.51 -16.95
N LYS A 101 4.35 13.18 -17.03
CA LYS A 101 3.31 14.11 -17.44
C LYS A 101 2.78 14.92 -16.26
N LYS A 102 2.65 16.24 -16.47
CA LYS A 102 2.07 17.15 -15.48
C LYS A 102 0.63 16.74 -15.15
N GLY A 103 0.30 16.75 -13.86
CA GLY A 103 -1.06 16.44 -13.38
C GLY A 103 -1.35 14.95 -13.19
N VAL A 104 -0.40 14.06 -13.49
CA VAL A 104 -0.49 12.65 -13.09
C VAL A 104 -0.20 12.53 -11.60
N GLU A 105 -1.09 11.83 -10.88
CA GLU A 105 -0.97 11.59 -9.44
C GLU A 105 -0.39 10.19 -9.14
N GLN A 106 -0.53 9.24 -10.06
CA GLN A 106 -0.15 7.84 -9.83
C GLN A 106 0.55 7.23 -11.06
N GLY A 107 1.79 6.78 -10.86
CA GLY A 107 2.59 6.07 -11.85
C GLY A 107 2.32 4.55 -11.88
N PRO A 108 3.19 3.77 -12.55
CA PRO A 108 3.10 2.31 -12.53
C PRO A 108 3.72 1.72 -11.25
N GLN A 109 3.44 0.43 -11.02
CA GLN A 109 4.22 -0.40 -10.12
C GLN A 109 5.64 -0.62 -10.69
N ILE A 110 6.58 -0.96 -9.82
CA ILE A 110 8.01 -1.01 -10.17
C ILE A 110 8.35 -2.05 -11.26
N ASP A 111 7.73 -3.24 -11.18
CA ASP A 111 7.98 -4.36 -12.09
C ASP A 111 6.76 -5.28 -12.22
N SER A 112 6.89 -6.31 -13.05
CA SER A 112 5.84 -7.31 -13.26
C SER A 112 5.58 -8.17 -12.03
N GLU A 113 6.59 -8.47 -11.21
CA GLU A 113 6.40 -9.33 -10.03
C GLU A 113 5.50 -8.64 -9.00
N GLN A 114 5.76 -7.37 -8.70
CA GLN A 114 4.89 -6.58 -7.83
C GLN A 114 3.51 -6.37 -8.42
N PHE A 115 3.42 -6.12 -9.72
CA PHE A 115 2.13 -6.00 -10.40
C PHE A 115 1.26 -7.25 -10.23
N GLU A 116 1.78 -8.42 -10.60
CA GLU A 116 1.04 -9.68 -10.50
C GLU A 116 0.69 -10.02 -9.05
N LYS A 117 1.59 -9.73 -8.11
CA LYS A 117 1.34 -9.92 -6.68
C LYS A 117 0.18 -9.05 -6.18
N ILE A 118 0.12 -7.78 -6.58
CA ILE A 118 -0.97 -6.87 -6.21
C ILE A 118 -2.28 -7.33 -6.85
N MET A 119 -2.28 -7.71 -8.14
CA MET A 119 -3.48 -8.23 -8.81
C MET A 119 -4.00 -9.50 -8.14
N LYS A 120 -3.12 -10.39 -7.68
CA LYS A 120 -3.49 -11.56 -6.87
C LYS A 120 -4.12 -11.15 -5.54
N TYR A 121 -3.59 -10.15 -4.84
CA TYR A 121 -4.18 -9.67 -3.59
C TYR A 121 -5.57 -9.05 -3.79
N ILE A 122 -5.75 -8.28 -4.85
CA ILE A 122 -7.06 -7.73 -5.22
C ILE A 122 -8.06 -8.86 -5.43
N LYS A 123 -7.69 -9.86 -6.25
CA LYS A 123 -8.53 -11.05 -6.47
C LYS A 123 -8.88 -11.75 -5.15
N SER A 124 -7.89 -11.96 -4.28
CA SER A 124 -8.13 -12.61 -2.99
C SER A 124 -9.05 -11.82 -2.07
N GLY A 125 -9.05 -10.48 -2.15
CA GLY A 125 -9.96 -9.63 -1.39
C GLY A 125 -11.42 -9.88 -1.76
N VAL A 126 -11.71 -9.95 -3.07
CA VAL A 126 -13.04 -10.30 -3.58
C VAL A 126 -13.43 -11.73 -3.18
N GLU A 127 -12.53 -12.69 -3.36
CA GLU A 127 -12.78 -14.10 -3.01
C GLU A 127 -13.01 -14.32 -1.51
N SER A 128 -12.47 -13.44 -0.67
CA SER A 128 -12.63 -13.49 0.80
C SER A 128 -13.88 -12.72 1.29
N GLY A 129 -14.70 -12.19 0.38
CA GLY A 129 -15.97 -11.54 0.72
C GLY A 129 -15.89 -10.05 1.03
N ALA A 130 -14.74 -9.40 0.85
CA ALA A 130 -14.66 -7.94 0.91
C ALA A 130 -15.42 -7.31 -0.25
N THR A 131 -15.99 -6.13 -0.04
CA THR A 131 -16.72 -5.40 -1.08
C THR A 131 -15.74 -4.53 -1.87
N LEU A 132 -15.61 -4.79 -3.18
CA LEU A 132 -14.80 -3.97 -4.08
C LEU A 132 -15.60 -2.72 -4.47
N GLU A 133 -15.22 -1.56 -3.93
CA GLU A 133 -15.94 -0.31 -4.15
C GLU A 133 -15.58 0.38 -5.46
N THR A 134 -14.29 0.35 -5.81
CA THR A 134 -13.76 0.90 -7.06
C THR A 134 -12.36 0.35 -7.34
N GLY A 135 -11.92 0.47 -8.58
CA GLY A 135 -10.63 -0.03 -9.04
C GLY A 135 -10.63 -1.55 -9.19
N GLY A 136 -9.53 -2.18 -8.78
CA GLY A 136 -9.38 -3.62 -8.81
C GLY A 136 -8.86 -4.19 -10.13
N GLU A 137 -8.63 -3.35 -11.14
CA GLU A 137 -8.19 -3.80 -12.46
C GLU A 137 -6.89 -3.12 -12.91
N ARG A 138 -6.31 -3.67 -13.97
CA ARG A 138 -5.22 -3.03 -14.71
C ARG A 138 -5.71 -1.74 -15.36
N PHE A 139 -4.87 -0.70 -15.33
CA PHE A 139 -5.12 0.52 -16.09
C PHE A 139 -4.31 0.51 -17.40
N GLY A 140 -4.99 0.58 -18.54
CA GLY A 140 -4.35 0.58 -19.87
C GLY A 140 -3.71 -0.77 -20.25
N SER A 141 -2.95 -0.78 -21.36
CA SER A 141 -2.39 -2.00 -21.96
C SER A 141 -0.86 -2.11 -21.88
N LYS A 142 -0.16 -1.03 -21.52
CA LYS A 142 1.31 -0.96 -21.43
C LYS A 142 1.73 -0.46 -20.05
N GLY A 143 2.88 -0.95 -19.57
CA GLY A 143 3.35 -0.68 -18.21
C GLY A 143 2.55 -1.43 -17.14
N TYR A 144 2.94 -1.25 -15.88
CA TYR A 144 2.41 -1.98 -14.74
C TYR A 144 1.44 -1.11 -13.92
N PHE A 145 0.45 -0.51 -14.58
CA PHE A 145 -0.51 0.38 -13.92
C PHE A 145 -1.70 -0.39 -13.35
N ILE A 146 -2.06 -0.07 -12.12
CA ILE A 146 -3.23 -0.63 -11.42
C ILE A 146 -4.14 0.54 -11.04
N GLN A 147 -5.45 0.33 -11.19
CA GLN A 147 -6.44 1.32 -10.77
C GLN A 147 -6.40 1.54 -9.25
N PRO A 148 -6.59 2.78 -8.75
CA PRO A 148 -6.71 3.04 -7.31
C PRO A 148 -7.88 2.23 -6.75
N THR A 149 -7.58 1.31 -5.82
CA THR A 149 -8.53 0.28 -5.38
C THR A 149 -8.98 0.55 -3.96
N VAL A 150 -10.29 0.53 -3.73
CA VAL A 150 -10.89 0.66 -2.39
C VAL A 150 -11.70 -0.60 -2.11
N PHE A 151 -11.41 -1.24 -0.97
CA PHE A 151 -12.22 -2.32 -0.42
C PHE A 151 -12.91 -1.82 0.86
N SER A 152 -14.18 -2.19 1.01
CA SER A 152 -14.98 -2.02 2.23
C SER A 152 -15.39 -3.39 2.78
N ASN A 153 -15.92 -3.43 4.00
CA ASN A 153 -16.35 -4.67 4.66
C ASN A 153 -15.25 -5.75 4.74
N VAL A 154 -14.01 -5.33 5.05
CA VAL A 154 -12.87 -6.23 5.22
C VAL A 154 -12.92 -6.86 6.62
N GLN A 155 -12.85 -8.18 6.70
CA GLN A 155 -12.79 -8.95 7.95
C GLN A 155 -11.35 -9.28 8.37
#